data_AF-E2BYZ0-F1
#
_entry.id   AF-E2BYZ0-F1
#
_cell.length_a   1.000
_cell.length_b   1.000
_cell.length_c   1.000
_cell.angle_alpha   90.00
_cell.angle_beta   90.00
_cell.angle_gamma   90.00
#
_symmetry.space_group_name_H-M   'P 1'
#
loop_
_entity.id
_entity.type
_entity.pdbx_description
1 polymer ?
#
loop_
_entity_poly.entity_id
_entity_poly.type
_entity_poly.pdbx_seq_one_letter_code
_entity_poly.pdbx_strand_id
1 'polypeptide(L)' 'ANHKGNAGKMEMDAIATMFNRSLYDVKYINFIDDGVSKTYKMIKELHSYKDIVAQRKECIDHVQ' A
#
# COMPACT_ATOMS: atom_id res chain seq x y z
N ALA A 1 9.51 10.83 -15.67
CA ALA A 1 8.73 9.97 -14.75
C ALA A 1 9.66 9.43 -13.68
N ASN A 2 9.29 9.54 -12.40
CA ASN A 2 10.15 9.13 -11.26
C ASN A 2 10.01 7.64 -10.91
N HIS A 3 9.05 6.95 -11.54
CA HIS A 3 8.89 5.51 -11.51
C HIS A 3 9.33 4.93 -12.86
N LYS A 4 10.10 3.84 -12.83
CA LYS A 4 10.44 3.05 -14.01
C LYS A 4 9.56 1.81 -14.01
N GLY A 5 8.61 1.72 -14.94
CA GLY A 5 7.66 0.61 -14.99
C GLY A 5 6.27 1.03 -15.44
N ASN A 6 5.28 0.15 -15.24
CA ASN A 6 3.89 0.45 -15.55
C ASN A 6 3.36 1.51 -14.56
N ALA A 7 2.86 2.63 -15.09
CA ALA A 7 2.29 3.71 -14.28
C ALA A 7 1.18 3.22 -13.33
N GLY A 8 0.35 2.26 -13.76
CA GLY A 8 -0.71 1.67 -12.93
C GLY A 8 -0.22 0.71 -11.85
N LYS A 9 1.08 0.43 -11.76
CA LYS A 9 1.71 -0.32 -10.66
C LYS A 9 2.50 0.58 -9.69
N MET A 10 2.61 1.87 -9.98
CA MET A 10 3.45 2.78 -9.20
C MET A 10 3.10 2.77 -7.72
N GLU A 11 1.80 2.83 -7.39
CA GLU A 11 1.31 2.83 -6.02
C GLU A 11 1.48 1.48 -5.34
N MET A 12 1.19 0.40 -6.07
CA MET A 12 1.38 -0.98 -5.60
C MET A 12 2.84 -1.23 -5.19
N ASP A 13 3.77 -0.88 -6.08
CA ASP A 13 5.20 -1.08 -5.85
C ASP A 13 5.72 -0.18 -4.72
N ALA A 14 5.22 1.06 -4.61
CA ALA A 14 5.57 1.98 -3.54
C ALA A 14 5.11 1.45 -2.17
N ILE A 15 3.86 1.03 -2.05
CA ILE A 15 3.31 0.52 -0.79
C ILE A 15 4.00 -0.80 -0.41
N ALA A 16 4.20 -1.72 -1.35
CA ALA A 16 4.94 -2.96 -1.09
C ALA A 16 6.37 -2.68 -0.59
N THR A 17 7.04 -1.68 -1.16
CA THR A 17 8.37 -1.26 -0.72
C THR A 17 8.35 -0.71 0.71
N MET A 18 7.35 0.09 1.08
CA MET A 18 7.21 0.63 2.43
C MET A 18 6.96 -0.46 3.48
N PHE A 19 6.04 -1.38 3.20
CA PHE A 19 5.71 -2.46 4.13
C PHE A 19 6.88 -3.44 4.31
N ASN A 20 7.63 -3.75 3.25
CA ASN A 20 8.83 -4.57 3.33
C ASN A 20 10.03 -3.85 3.98
N ARG A 21 10.04 -2.52 4.03
CA ARG A 21 11.10 -1.70 4.64
C ARG A 21 10.99 -1.55 6.16
N SER A 22 10.02 -2.19 6.79
CA SER A 22 9.89 -2.23 8.26
C SER A 22 11.18 -2.71 8.90
N LEU A 23 11.98 -1.75 9.39
CA LEU A 23 13.20 -1.96 10.14
C LEU A 23 12.93 -1.53 11.59
N TYR A 24 13.41 -2.30 12.56
CA TYR A 24 13.30 -2.00 14.01
C TYR A 24 11.88 -2.09 14.61
N ASP A 25 11.10 -3.12 14.27
CA ASP A 25 9.74 -3.38 14.80
C ASP A 25 8.68 -2.30 14.50
N VAL A 26 9.00 -1.29 13.68
CA VAL A 26 8.02 -0.28 13.24
C VAL A 26 7.18 -0.84 12.10
N LYS A 27 5.91 -1.12 12.37
CA LYS A 27 4.96 -1.71 11.40
C LYS A 27 4.02 -0.65 10.85
N TYR A 28 3.85 -0.63 9.53
CA TYR A 28 2.79 0.15 8.90
C TYR A 28 1.48 -0.62 9.04
N ILE A 29 0.48 0.01 9.66
CA ILE A 29 -0.85 -0.62 9.87
C ILE A 29 -1.95 0.08 9.10
N ASN A 30 -1.67 1.27 8.55
CA ASN A 30 -2.59 2.06 7.75
C ASN A 30 -1.89 2.48 6.45
N PHE A 31 -2.65 2.54 5.37
CA PHE A 31 -2.22 3.14 4.11
C PHE A 31 -3.36 3.91 3.47
N ILE A 32 -3.01 4.91 2.67
CA ILE A 32 -3.94 5.72 1.88
C ILE A 32 -3.67 5.41 0.41
N ASP A 33 -4.74 5.29 -0.36
CA ASP A 33 -4.72 4.89 -1.77
C ASP A 33 -5.81 5.68 -2.50
N ASP A 34 -5.63 5.93 -3.79
CA ASP A 34 -6.55 6.73 -4.63
C ASP A 34 -7.83 5.96 -5.04
N GLY A 35 -8.05 4.78 -4.48
CA GLY A 35 -9.23 3.97 -4.76
C GLY A 35 -9.03 2.91 -5.83
N VAL A 36 -7.82 2.72 -6.37
CA VAL A 36 -7.53 1.60 -7.28
C VAL A 36 -7.66 0.26 -6.53
N SER A 37 -8.80 -0.40 -6.73
CA SER A 37 -9.19 -1.69 -6.11
C SER A 37 -8.13 -2.81 -6.16
N LYS A 38 -7.20 -2.77 -7.12
CA LYS A 38 -6.11 -3.74 -7.27
C LYS A 38 -5.03 -3.59 -6.18
N THR A 39 -4.79 -2.38 -5.68
CA THR A 39 -3.80 -2.07 -4.65
C THR A 39 -4.20 -2.69 -3.32
N TYR A 40 -5.47 -2.57 -2.92
CA TYR A 40 -6.00 -3.17 -1.70
C TYR A 40 -5.87 -4.71 -1.66
N LYS A 41 -6.15 -5.37 -2.79
CA LYS A 41 -6.04 -6.84 -2.89
C LYS A 41 -4.59 -7.29 -2.70
N MET A 42 -3.65 -6.63 -3.37
CA MET A 42 -2.22 -6.94 -3.28
C MET A 42 -1.68 -6.76 -1.86
N ILE A 43 -2.10 -5.73 -1.13
CA ILE A 43 -1.66 -5.52 0.26
C ILE A 43 -2.18 -6.61 1.20
N LYS A 44 -3.41 -7.11 0.97
CA LYS A 44 -3.91 -8.30 1.70
C LYS A 44 -3.09 -9.54 1.38
N GLU A 45 -2.72 -9.74 0.12
CA GLU A 45 -1.91 -10.89 -0.33
C GLU A 45 -0.45 -10.79 0.14
N LEU A 46 0.08 -9.58 0.33
CA LEU A 46 1.44 -9.32 0.81
C LEU A 46 1.70 -9.81 2.25
N HIS A 47 0.69 -10.29 2.98
CA HIS A 47 0.84 -10.92 4.30
C HIS A 47 1.73 -10.10 5.24
N SER A 48 1.53 -8.78 5.22
CA SER A 48 2.56 -7.80 5.62
C SER A 48 3.11 -8.01 7.03
N TYR A 49 2.31 -8.57 7.96
CA TYR A 49 2.76 -9.08 9.25
C TYR A 49 1.88 -10.26 9.69
N LYS A 50 2.43 -11.26 10.39
CA LYS A 50 1.73 -12.48 10.83
C LYS A 50 0.39 -12.22 11.56
N ASP A 51 0.29 -11.11 12.29
CA ASP A 51 -0.83 -10.83 13.20
C ASP A 51 -1.52 -9.48 12.92
N ILE A 52 -1.15 -8.76 11.85
CA ILE A 52 -1.67 -7.42 11.57
C ILE A 52 -2.14 -7.31 10.13
N VAL A 53 -3.43 -7.04 9.98
CA VAL A 53 -4.05 -6.70 8.69
C VAL A 53 -3.98 -5.18 8.51
N ALA A 54 -3.28 -4.74 7.47
CA ALA A 54 -3.21 -3.33 7.12
C ALA A 54 -4.59 -2.77 6.74
N GLN A 55 -4.95 -1.62 7.29
CA GLN A 55 -6.20 -0.94 7.03
C GLN A 55 -6.04 0.13 5.95
N ARG A 56 -6.93 0.10 4.96
CA ARG A 56 -7.06 1.20 4.00
C ARG A 56 -7.76 2.36 4.68
N LYS A 57 -7.19 3.55 4.55
CA LYS A 57 -7.81 4.83 4.86
C LYS A 57 -8.15 5.53 3.55
N GLU A 58 -9.27 6.24 3.53
CA GLU A 58 -9.67 7.01 2.36
C GLU A 58 -9.10 8.42 2.41
N CYS A 59 -8.72 8.93 1.23
CA CYS A 59 -8.42 10.33 1.05
C CYS A 59 -9.69 11.16 1.33
N ILE A 60 -9.56 12.19 2.18
CA ILE A 60 -10.62 13.17 2.39
C ILE A 60 -10.75 13.98 1.08
N ASP A 61 -11.99 14.23 0.63
CA ASP A 61 -12.33 14.94 -0.62
C ASP A 61 -11.91 14.25 -1.93
N HIS A 62 -11.63 12.94 -1.91
CA HIS A 62 -11.42 12.18 -3.13
C HIS A 62 -12.78 11.86 -3.80
N VAL A 63 -13.01 12.45 -4.97
CA VAL A 63 -14.20 12.17 -5.80
C VAL A 63 -13.94 10.89 -6.60
N GLN A 64 -14.77 9.87 -6.37
CA GLN A 64 -14.70 8.55 -6.99
C GLN A 64 -15.22 8.54 -8.43
#